data_AF-A0A846HSV4-F1
#
_entry.id   AF-A0A846HSV4-F1
#
_cell.length_a   1.000
_cell.length_b   1.000
_cell.length_c   1.000
_cell.angle_alpha   90.00
_cell.angle_beta   90.00
_cell.angle_gamma   90.00
#
_symmetry.space_group_name_H-M   'P 1'
#
loop_
_entity.id
_entity.type
_entity.pdbx_description
1 polymer ?
#
loop_
_entity_poly.entity_id
_entity_poly.type
_entity_poly.pdbx_seq_one_letter_code
_entity_poly.pdbx_strand_id
1 'polypeptide(L)'
;MVLGGASWSTLAVHDLDSDNPIQASTGFLAADLGWTLSGVVYHRFSGRSSNALDADELTLYVDWTIDDHLSLHPLISLYDPRFSAEQGSTQLGNDGINLYVQLRLSWSY
;
A
#
# COMPACT_ATOMS: atom_id res chain seq x y z
N MET A 1 23.86 14.86 -6.11
CA MET A 1 23.33 14.16 -4.94
C MET A 1 22.29 15.08 -4.29
N VAL A 2 21.04 14.95 -4.71
CA VAL A 2 19.93 15.71 -4.11
C VAL A 2 19.42 14.87 -2.95
N LEU A 3 19.72 15.29 -1.72
CA LEU A 3 19.05 14.77 -0.53
C LEU A 3 17.64 15.38 -0.51
N GLY A 4 16.68 14.68 -1.13
CA GLY A 4 15.27 15.04 -1.07
C GLY A 4 14.76 14.92 0.36
N GLY A 5 14.18 16.00 0.89
CA GLY A 5 13.64 16.01 2.24
C GLY A 5 12.53 14.95 2.40
N ALA A 6 12.63 14.14 3.45
CA ALA A 6 11.53 13.26 3.85
C ALA A 6 10.36 14.11 4.36
N SER A 7 9.21 14.03 3.71
CA SER A 7 8.00 14.72 4.13
C SER A 7 7.01 13.68 4.64
N TRP A 8 6.73 13.72 5.94
CA TRP A 8 5.71 12.89 6.56
C TRP A 8 4.38 13.63 6.49
N SER A 9 3.45 13.14 5.68
CA SER A 9 2.09 13.69 5.61
C SER A 9 1.08 12.59 5.91
N THR A 10 0.64 12.48 7.16
CA THR A 10 -0.49 11.62 7.52
C THR A 10 -1.75 12.22 6.91
N LEU A 11 -2.20 11.66 5.79
CA LEU A 11 -3.52 11.94 5.26
C LEU A 11 -4.47 10.89 5.83
N ALA A 12 -5.22 11.25 6.88
CA ALA A 12 -6.40 10.49 7.25
C ALA A 12 -7.45 10.73 6.17
N VAL A 13 -7.53 9.85 5.19
CA VAL A 13 -8.68 9.83 4.28
C VAL A 13 -9.83 9.23 5.07
N HIS A 14 -10.63 10.10 5.69
CA HIS A 14 -11.96 9.72 6.15
C HIS A 14 -12.79 9.48 4.89
N ASP A 15 -13.09 8.23 4.58
CA ASP A 15 -14.15 7.95 3.62
C ASP A 15 -15.44 8.62 4.13
N LEU A 16 -16.16 9.29 3.23
CA LEU A 16 -17.33 10.12 3.54
C LEU A 16 -18.59 9.29 3.78
N ASP A 17 -18.47 7.97 3.87
CA ASP A 17 -19.52 7.09 4.37
C ASP A 17 -19.35 6.93 5.88
N SER A 18 -20.22 7.61 6.64
CA SER A 18 -20.13 7.79 8.10
C SER A 18 -20.16 6.51 8.94
N ASP A 19 -20.30 5.35 8.30
CA ASP A 19 -20.48 4.06 8.94
C ASP A 19 -19.29 3.08 8.79
N ASN A 20 -18.23 3.42 8.04
CA ASN A 20 -17.07 2.56 7.81
C ASN A 20 -15.74 3.34 7.69
N PRO A 21 -15.11 3.77 8.80
CA PRO A 21 -13.88 4.53 8.74
C PRO A 21 -12.69 3.62 8.37
N ILE A 22 -12.26 3.66 7.10
CA ILE A 22 -10.91 3.20 6.74
C ILE A 22 -9.94 4.22 7.35
N GLN A 23 -9.05 3.75 8.22
CA GLN A 23 -7.98 4.58 8.75
C GLN A 23 -6.73 4.32 7.93
N ALA A 24 -6.46 5.22 6.98
CA ALA A 24 -5.22 5.23 6.22
C ALA A 24 -4.23 6.23 6.83
N SER A 25 -2.97 5.83 6.96
CA SER A 25 -1.86 6.75 7.18
C SER A 25 -0.85 6.57 6.06
N THR A 26 -0.65 7.63 5.28
CA THR A 26 0.35 7.66 4.22
C THR A 26 1.62 8.35 4.71
N GLY A 27 2.79 7.88 4.27
CA GLY A 27 4.07 8.56 4.44
C GLY A 27 4.84 8.55 3.13
N PHE A 28 5.51 9.65 2.79
CA PHE A 28 6.35 9.70 1.60
C PHE A 28 7.81 9.83 2.00
N LEU A 29 8.60 8.81 1.67
CA LEU A 29 10.05 8.86 1.77
C LEU A 29 10.60 8.75 0.35
N ALA A 30 11.20 9.83 -0.14
CA ALA A 30 11.94 9.83 -1.39
C ALA A 30 13.42 9.53 -1.10
N ALA A 31 13.90 8.38 -1.53
CA ALA A 31 15.31 8.01 -1.43
C ALA A 31 15.80 7.47 -2.78
N ASP A 32 16.89 8.05 -3.29
CA ASP A 32 17.54 7.62 -4.53
C ASP A 32 18.71 6.67 -4.20
N LEU A 33 18.53 5.40 -4.55
CA LEU A 33 19.51 4.32 -4.37
C LEU A 33 19.89 3.68 -5.73
N GLY A 34 19.65 4.39 -6.84
CA GLY A 34 19.53 3.82 -8.19
C GLY A 34 18.11 3.33 -8.51
N TRP A 35 17.29 3.18 -7.47
CA TRP A 35 15.84 3.03 -7.49
C TRP A 35 15.29 4.14 -6.59
N THR A 36 14.14 4.69 -6.93
CA THR A 36 13.47 5.71 -6.11
C THR A 36 12.40 5.03 -5.27
N LEU A 37 12.57 4.93 -3.95
CA LEU A 37 11.42 4.72 -3.08
C LEU A 37 10.59 6.00 -3.15
N SER A 38 9.31 5.93 -3.51
CA SER A 38 8.45 7.12 -3.61
C SER A 38 7.44 7.21 -2.49
N GLY A 39 7.07 6.10 -1.86
CA GLY A 39 6.09 6.12 -0.78
C GLY A 39 6.02 4.84 0.04
N VAL A 40 5.54 5.01 1.27
CA VAL A 40 5.15 3.95 2.19
C VAL A 40 3.77 4.26 2.72
N VAL A 41 2.81 3.37 2.52
CA VAL A 41 1.44 3.56 2.97
C VAL A 41 1.08 2.46 3.94
N TYR A 42 0.48 2.84 5.07
CA TYR A 42 -0.13 1.91 6.00
C TYR A 42 -1.64 2.10 6.02
N HIS A 43 -2.40 1.02 5.79
CA HIS A 43 -3.85 1.01 5.89
C HIS A 43 -4.28 0.13 7.05
N ARG A 44 -5.32 0.59 7.76
CA ARG A 44 -6.10 -0.22 8.69
C ARG A 44 -7.54 -0.26 8.23
N PHE A 45 -8.01 -1.47 7.98
CA PHE A 45 -9.38 -1.78 7.59
C PHE A 45 -10.15 -2.26 8.83
N SER A 46 -11.38 -1.76 9.02
CA SER A 46 -12.27 -2.22 10.08
C SER A 46 -13.72 -2.30 9.58
N GLY A 47 -14.32 -3.49 9.56
CA GLY A 47 -15.72 -3.71 9.16
C GLY A 47 -16.68 -3.79 10.35
N ARG A 48 -17.94 -3.36 10.17
CA ARG A 48 -18.92 -3.29 11.29
C ARG A 48 -19.73 -4.58 11.51
N SER A 49 -19.91 -5.43 10.50
CA SER A 49 -20.72 -6.65 10.59
C SER A 49 -19.89 -7.88 10.24
N SER A 50 -19.50 -8.63 11.27
CA SER A 50 -18.59 -9.79 11.24
C SER A 50 -17.21 -9.44 10.72
N ASN A 51 -16.18 -9.65 11.55
CA ASN A 51 -14.87 -10.28 11.34
C ASN A 51 -14.31 -10.51 9.91
N ALA A 52 -14.87 -9.98 8.84
CA ALA A 52 -14.63 -10.43 7.49
C ALA A 52 -13.74 -9.49 6.70
N LEU A 53 -13.50 -8.27 7.18
CA LEU A 53 -12.75 -7.23 6.46
C LEU A 53 -11.69 -6.52 7.31
N ASP A 54 -11.51 -6.93 8.56
CA ASP A 54 -10.48 -6.36 9.42
C ASP A 54 -9.10 -6.82 8.97
N ALA A 55 -8.22 -5.86 8.69
CA ALA A 55 -6.87 -6.14 8.22
C ALA A 55 -5.96 -4.93 8.41
N ASP A 56 -4.66 -5.19 8.43
CA ASP A 56 -3.63 -4.17 8.31
C ASP A 56 -2.86 -4.39 7.00
N GLU A 57 -2.52 -3.33 6.29
CA GLU A 57 -1.72 -3.41 5.04
C GLU A 57 -0.57 -2.42 5.07
N LEU A 58 0.61 -2.87 4.66
CA LEU A 58 1.78 -2.03 4.43
C LEU A 58 2.17 -2.11 2.96
N THR A 59 2.13 -0.98 2.26
CA THR A 59 2.43 -0.88 0.84
C THR A 59 3.67 -0.03 0.59
N LEU A 60 4.59 -0.53 -0.23
CA LEU A 60 5.76 0.17 -0.72
C LEU A 60 5.57 0.53 -2.19
N TYR A 61 5.85 1.79 -2.51
CA TYR A 61 5.88 2.33 -3.87
C TYR A 61 7.32 2.60 -4.27
N VAL A 62 7.76 1.95 -5.33
CA VAL A 62 9.09 2.13 -5.89
C VAL A 62 8.98 2.55 -7.35
N ASP A 63 9.87 3.41 -7.78
CA ASP A 63 9.95 3.93 -9.14
C ASP A 63 11.37 3.72 -9.66
N TRP A 64 11.49 3.19 -10.87
CA TRP A 64 12.77 2.96 -11.53
C TRP A 64 12.69 3.35 -13.00
N THR A 65 13.41 4.41 -13.35
CA THR A 65 13.63 4.80 -14.74
C THR A 65 14.76 3.96 -15.31
N ILE A 66 14.44 3.10 -16.28
CA ILE A 66 15.40 2.19 -16.93
C ILE A 66 16.17 2.97 -17.99
N ASP A 67 15.44 3.76 -18.79
CA ASP A 67 15.97 4.71 -19.78
C ASP A 67 14.98 5.87 -19.97
N ASP A 68 15.28 6.78 -20.91
CA ASP A 68 14.45 7.98 -21.19
C ASP A 68 13.03 7.65 -21.68
N HIS A 69 12.78 6.40 -22.08
CA HIS A 69 11.53 5.93 -22.67
C HIS A 69 10.81 4.90 -21.80
N LEU A 70 11.50 4.21 -20.90
CA LEU A 70 10.95 3.13 -20.10
C LEU A 70 11.12 3.36 -18.60
N SER A 71 10.00 3.29 -17.89
CA SER A 71 9.97 3.26 -16.43
C SER A 71 9.19 2.07 -15.89
N LEU A 72 9.63 1.57 -14.74
CA LEU A 72 9.05 0.49 -13.98
C LEU A 72 8.57 1.02 -12.63
N HIS A 73 7.37 0.64 -12.22
CA HIS A 73 6.74 1.08 -10.97
C HIS A 73 6.25 -0.13 -10.18
N PRO A 74 7.13 -0.82 -9.42
CA PRO A 74 6.72 -1.89 -8.51
C PRO A 74 5.90 -1.34 -7.35
N LEU A 75 4.80 -2.03 -7.05
CA LEU A 75 4.04 -1.87 -5.82
C LEU A 75 4.08 -3.20 -5.07
N ILE A 76 4.51 -3.16 -3.81
CA ILE A 76 4.63 -4.33 -2.95
C ILE A 76 3.80 -4.09 -1.70
N SER A 77 2.76 -4.90 -1.49
CA SER A 77 1.90 -4.84 -0.32
C SER A 77 2.05 -6.11 0.53
N LEU A 78 2.21 -5.93 1.83
CA LEU A 78 2.00 -6.98 2.83
C LEU A 78 0.64 -6.77 3.46
N TYR A 79 -0.23 -7.77 3.36
CA TYR A 79 -1.60 -7.73 3.85
C TYR A 79 -1.76 -8.73 5.01
N ASP A 80 -2.08 -8.23 6.20
CA ASP A 80 -2.28 -9.02 7.42
C ASP A 80 -3.77 -9.07 7.77
N PRO A 81 -4.50 -10.10 7.30
CA PRO A 81 -5.90 -10.30 7.59
C PRO A 81 -6.10 -10.73 9.05
N ARG A 82 -7.13 -10.20 9.73
CA ARG A 82 -7.45 -10.64 11.10
C ARG A 82 -8.18 -11.98 11.16
N PHE A 83 -8.76 -12.43 10.05
CA PHE A 83 -9.55 -13.64 9.97
C PHE A 83 -9.38 -14.34 8.64
N SER A 84 -9.34 -15.68 8.67
CA SER A 84 -9.27 -16.52 7.48
C SER A 84 -10.65 -16.76 6.84
N ALA A 85 -10.68 -17.25 5.60
CA ALA A 85 -11.93 -17.66 4.95
C ALA A 85 -12.71 -18.71 5.78
N GLU A 86 -12.00 -19.60 6.49
CA GLU A 86 -12.56 -20.64 7.36
C GLU A 86 -13.23 -20.05 8.62
N GLN A 87 -12.83 -18.84 9.01
CA GLN A 87 -13.37 -18.10 10.16
C GLN A 87 -14.52 -17.15 9.75
N GLY A 88 -15.02 -17.26 8.51
CA GLY A 88 -16.13 -16.46 8.00
C GLY A 88 -15.70 -15.16 7.32
N SER A 89 -14.41 -15.01 7.03
CA SER A 89 -13.91 -13.89 6.22
C SER A 89 -14.28 -14.04 4.75
N THR A 90 -14.54 -12.93 4.08
CA THR A 90 -14.69 -12.89 2.61
C THR A 90 -13.35 -12.70 1.91
N GLN A 91 -12.27 -12.53 2.68
CA GLN A 91 -10.92 -12.36 2.17
C GLN A 91 -10.38 -13.69 1.64
N LEU A 92 -9.71 -13.62 0.49
CA LEU A 92 -9.10 -14.80 -0.14
C LEU A 92 -7.82 -15.19 0.61
N GLY A 93 -7.72 -16.45 1.01
CA GLY A 93 -6.52 -17.01 1.64
C GLY A 93 -6.72 -17.41 3.10
N ASN A 94 -5.64 -17.34 3.88
CA ASN A 94 -5.60 -17.67 5.31
C ASN A 94 -5.53 -16.40 6.17
N ASP A 95 -5.42 -16.56 7.48
CA ASP A 95 -5.21 -15.50 8.49
C ASP A 95 -3.72 -15.14 8.68
N GLY A 96 -2.86 -15.53 7.73
CA GLY A 96 -1.44 -15.17 7.70
C GLY A 96 -1.15 -13.99 6.78
N ILE A 97 0.05 -13.43 6.90
CA ILE A 97 0.51 -12.33 6.04
C ILE A 97 0.56 -12.80 4.58
N ASN A 98 -0.20 -12.11 3.73
CA ASN A 98 -0.24 -12.31 2.30
C ASN A 98 0.62 -11.26 1.58
N LEU A 99 1.40 -11.69 0.60
CA LEU A 99 2.20 -10.81 -0.25
C LEU A 99 1.43 -10.54 -1.55
N TYR A 100 1.20 -9.27 -1.83
CA TYR A 100 0.68 -8.80 -3.12
C TYR A 100 1.74 -7.95 -3.82
N VAL A 101 1.97 -8.23 -5.10
CA VAL A 101 2.91 -7.48 -5.93
C VAL A 101 2.22 -7.10 -7.22
N GLN A 102 2.28 -5.81 -7.56
CA GLN A 102 1.86 -5.30 -8.85
C GLN A 102 3.06 -4.65 -9.54
N LEU A 103 3.15 -4.86 -10.86
CA LEU A 103 4.16 -4.24 -11.69
C LEU A 103 3.47 -3.37 -12.74
N ARG A 104 3.76 -2.07 -12.73
CA ARG A 104 3.33 -1.15 -13.80
C ARG A 104 4.52 -0.72 -14.63
N LEU A 105 4.31 -0.62 -15.94
CA LEU A 105 5.30 -0.12 -16.88
C LEU A 105 4.75 1.14 -17.53
N SER A 106 5.62 2.13 -17.69
CA SER A 106 5.33 3.35 -18.43
C SER A 106 6.31 3.45 -19.59
N TRP A 107 5.79 3.67 -20.79
CA TRP A 107 6.58 3.88 -21.99
C TRP A 107 6.27 5.26 -22.62
N SER A 108 7.29 6.01 -23.00
CA SER A 108 7.19 7.30 -23.71
C SER A 108 7.97 7.29 -25.03
N TYR A 109 7.54 8.09 -26.00
CA TYR A 109 8.15 8.21 -27.34
C TYR A 109 8.77 9.59 -27.53
#